data_AF-A0A941L5V6-F1
#
_entry.id   AF-A0A941L5V6-F1
#
_cell.length_a   1.000
_cell.length_b   1.000
_cell.length_c   1.000
_cell.angle_alpha   90.00
_cell.angle_beta   90.00
_cell.angle_gamma   90.00
#
_symmetry.space_group_name_H-M   'P 1'
#
loop_
_entity.id
_entity.type
_entity.pdbx_description
1 polymer ?
#
loop_
_entity_poly.entity_id
_entity_poly.type
_entity_poly.pdbx_seq_one_letter_code
_entity_poly.pdbx_strand_id
1 'polypeptide(L)'
;MPELNLDKILASLDLRISEVTIPDEYDQISKDYLGKDSLLAEERKKLPTLSNEDKKTYGKKLTELSKKIESKIASSKKQFILDTFQKKEKDEFTDITIDWNRNEGSYKHILSSVMDEVVNIFSSIGYEVAYGPEAETSWHNFDALNTPDWHPARYESDTIYLNSDLETLLRTQTSTVQIRHMEQNDPPVYIVAPGRVFRSDQLDATHSPVFHQLEGLAIDKNLSFTDLKGTLEYFTKEFFGENIETKFIPHFFPFTEPSAEVLVKWNDGSWLEILGCGMVDPNVLENVGYSKEYKGFAWGVGIERLAMLRYKIDHIKNFYENDIRFLEQF
;
A
#
# COMPACT_ATOMS: atom_id res chain seq x y z
N MET A 1 64.22 25.11 -56.50
CA MET A 1 63.63 23.82 -56.08
C MET A 1 62.13 24.00 -56.06
N PRO A 2 61.32 23.05 -56.55
CA PRO A 2 59.86 23.15 -56.42
C PRO A 2 59.52 23.16 -54.92
N GLU A 3 59.11 24.31 -54.41
CA GLU A 3 58.66 24.44 -53.03
C GLU A 3 57.29 23.77 -52.92
N LEU A 4 57.19 22.78 -52.03
CA LEU A 4 55.92 22.19 -51.64
C LEU A 4 55.00 23.31 -51.15
N ASN A 5 53.86 23.51 -51.83
CA ASN A 5 52.88 24.51 -51.41
C ASN A 5 52.12 23.98 -50.19
N LEU A 6 52.64 24.28 -49.00
CA LEU A 6 52.11 23.86 -47.70
C LEU A 6 50.65 24.29 -47.52
N ASP A 7 50.29 25.48 -48.01
CA ASP A 7 48.94 26.04 -47.88
C ASP A 7 47.94 25.25 -48.71
N LYS A 8 48.33 24.79 -49.90
CA LYS A 8 47.49 23.93 -50.74
C LYS A 8 47.19 22.57 -50.09
N ILE A 9 48.18 21.98 -49.42
CA ILE A 9 48.02 20.68 -48.73
C ILE A 9 47.10 20.83 -47.52
N LEU A 10 47.30 21.89 -46.73
CA LEU A 10 46.45 22.17 -45.58
C LEU A 10 45.02 22.53 -45.99
N ALA A 11 44.84 23.31 -47.06
CA ALA A 11 43.50 23.62 -47.59
C ALA A 11 42.79 22.36 -48.13
N SER A 12 43.52 21.46 -48.79
CA SER A 12 42.98 20.18 -49.24
C SER A 12 42.59 19.27 -48.07
N LEU A 13 43.41 19.22 -47.01
CA LEU A 13 43.09 18.49 -45.79
C LEU A 13 41.82 19.05 -45.15
N ASP A 14 41.67 20.38 -45.10
CA ASP A 14 40.50 21.04 -44.50
C ASP A 14 39.22 20.73 -45.26
N LEU A 15 39.29 20.74 -46.59
CA LEU A 15 38.17 20.35 -47.43
C LEU A 15 37.80 18.88 -47.20
N ARG A 16 38.78 17.98 -47.14
CA ARG A 16 38.53 16.56 -46.90
C ARG A 16 37.96 16.28 -45.50
N ILE A 17 38.43 16.99 -44.48
CA ILE A 17 37.89 16.92 -43.12
C ILE A 17 36.43 17.40 -43.09
N SER A 18 36.09 18.44 -43.86
CA SER A 18 34.72 18.98 -43.91
C SER A 18 33.68 18.04 -44.55
N GLU A 19 34.14 17.09 -45.36
CA GLU A 19 33.30 16.09 -46.03
C GLU A 19 33.08 14.83 -45.20
N VAL A 20 33.69 14.73 -44.02
CA VAL A 20 33.62 13.50 -43.20
C VAL A 20 32.21 13.29 -42.66
N THR A 21 31.69 12.09 -42.86
CA THR A 21 30.37 11.66 -42.41
C THR A 21 30.42 10.54 -41.38
N ILE A 22 31.51 9.77 -41.33
CA ILE A 22 31.70 8.66 -40.38
C ILE A 22 33.09 8.72 -39.71
N PRO A 23 33.24 8.29 -38.45
CA PRO A 23 34.52 8.36 -37.72
C PRO A 23 35.68 7.61 -38.39
N ASP A 24 35.38 6.53 -39.13
CA ASP A 24 36.38 5.68 -39.80
C ASP A 24 37.05 6.40 -40.99
N GLU A 25 36.42 7.43 -41.56
CA GLU A 25 37.01 8.22 -42.65
C GLU A 25 38.24 9.01 -42.19
N TYR A 26 38.36 9.34 -40.89
CA TYR A 26 39.58 9.97 -40.35
C TYR A 26 40.80 9.05 -40.42
N ASP A 27 40.60 7.74 -40.35
CA ASP A 27 41.70 6.77 -40.48
C ASP A 27 42.13 6.65 -41.95
N GLN A 28 41.21 6.83 -42.89
CA GLN A 28 41.53 6.95 -44.32
C GLN A 28 42.25 8.27 -44.63
N ILE A 29 41.79 9.40 -44.08
CA ILE A 29 42.50 10.70 -44.21
C ILE A 29 43.91 10.61 -43.63
N SER A 30 44.09 9.92 -42.51
CA SER A 30 45.42 9.67 -41.94
C SER A 30 46.32 8.87 -42.89
N LYS A 31 45.78 7.84 -43.56
CA LYS A 31 46.52 7.08 -44.58
C LYS A 31 46.86 7.93 -45.80
N ASP A 32 45.93 8.73 -46.29
CA ASP A 32 46.10 9.52 -47.52
C ASP A 32 47.14 10.65 -47.34
N TYR A 33 47.20 11.26 -46.16
CA TYR A 33 48.12 12.38 -45.88
C TYR A 33 49.41 11.98 -45.15
N LEU A 34 49.38 10.96 -44.27
CA LEU A 34 50.54 10.54 -43.45
C LEU A 34 51.05 9.13 -43.77
N GLY A 35 50.36 8.38 -44.63
CA GLY A 35 50.73 7.01 -45.00
C GLY A 35 51.95 6.91 -45.91
N LYS A 36 52.31 5.68 -46.29
CA LYS A 36 53.54 5.37 -47.05
C LYS A 36 53.50 5.86 -48.51
N ASP A 37 52.30 6.06 -49.05
CA ASP A 37 52.03 6.50 -50.41
C ASP A 37 51.50 7.94 -50.46
N SER A 38 51.61 8.69 -49.35
CA SER A 38 51.17 10.09 -49.31
C SER A 38 52.15 11.01 -50.02
N LEU A 39 51.67 12.19 -50.42
CA LEU A 39 52.49 13.28 -50.95
C LEU A 39 53.66 13.63 -49.99
N LEU A 40 53.45 13.54 -48.67
CA LEU A 40 54.52 13.74 -47.69
C LEU A 40 55.58 12.64 -47.73
N ALA A 41 55.18 11.38 -47.95
CA ALA A 41 56.12 10.28 -48.10
C ALA A 41 56.93 10.40 -49.40
N GLU A 42 56.31 10.84 -50.50
CA GLU A 42 57.02 11.15 -51.75
C GLU A 42 58.03 12.28 -51.59
N GLU A 43 57.68 13.36 -50.88
CA GLU A 43 58.59 14.47 -50.59
C GLU A 43 59.73 14.04 -49.65
N ARG A 44 59.45 13.16 -48.68
CA ARG A 44 60.51 12.57 -47.83
C ARG A 44 61.47 11.69 -48.64
N LYS A 45 61.01 10.98 -49.68
CA LYS A 45 61.87 10.19 -50.60
C LYS A 45 62.84 11.06 -51.41
N LYS A 46 62.56 12.36 -51.58
CA LYS A 46 63.43 13.34 -52.25
C LYS A 46 64.50 13.95 -51.34
N LEU A 47 64.46 13.70 -50.02
CA LEU A 47 65.45 14.20 -49.07
C LEU A 47 66.90 13.75 -49.38
N PRO A 48 67.18 12.49 -49.78
CA PRO A 48 68.55 12.03 -50.04
C PRO A 48 69.28 12.79 -51.15
N THR A 49 68.55 13.37 -52.12
CA THR A 49 69.10 14.08 -53.29
C THR A 49 69.47 15.54 -53.03
N LEU A 50 69.16 16.07 -51.84
CA LEU A 50 69.41 17.48 -51.48
C LEU A 50 70.79 17.69 -50.82
N SER A 51 71.26 18.95 -50.79
CA SER A 51 72.48 19.35 -50.06
C SER A 51 72.28 19.16 -48.54
N ASN A 52 73.36 19.04 -47.76
CA ASN A 52 73.24 18.84 -46.30
C ASN A 52 72.52 19.99 -45.57
N GLU A 53 72.64 21.22 -46.09
CA GLU A 53 72.01 22.42 -45.52
C GLU A 53 70.52 22.49 -45.87
N ASP A 54 70.16 22.16 -47.12
CA ASP A 54 68.77 22.10 -47.59
C ASP A 54 68.01 20.91 -46.98
N LYS A 55 68.69 19.77 -46.78
CA LYS A 55 68.17 18.59 -46.08
C LYS A 55 67.66 18.94 -44.69
N LYS A 56 68.43 19.71 -43.94
CA LYS A 56 68.09 20.09 -42.55
C LYS A 56 66.87 21.02 -42.52
N THR A 57 66.85 22.02 -43.40
CA THR A 57 65.78 23.01 -43.46
C THR A 57 64.48 22.42 -43.99
N TYR A 58 64.55 21.66 -45.09
CA TYR A 58 63.38 21.01 -45.71
C TYR A 58 62.83 19.86 -44.85
N GLY A 59 63.70 19.04 -44.26
CA GLY A 59 63.30 17.98 -43.34
C GLY A 59 62.58 18.50 -42.09
N LYS A 60 63.03 19.64 -41.54
CA LYS A 60 62.34 20.32 -40.43
C LYS A 60 60.94 20.78 -40.85
N LYS A 61 60.81 21.44 -42.00
CA LYS A 61 59.51 21.88 -42.55
C LYS A 61 58.55 20.70 -42.75
N LEU A 62 59.02 19.57 -43.30
CA LEU A 62 58.20 18.36 -43.47
C LEU A 62 57.75 17.75 -42.13
N THR A 63 58.62 17.78 -41.12
CA THR A 63 58.30 17.29 -39.77
C THR A 63 57.25 18.17 -39.08
N GLU A 64 57.40 19.49 -39.18
CA GLU A 64 56.44 20.47 -38.66
C GLU A 64 55.08 20.34 -39.37
N LEU A 65 55.07 20.19 -40.70
CA LEU A 65 53.85 19.96 -41.45
C LEU A 65 53.16 18.64 -41.05
N SER A 66 53.93 17.56 -40.87
CA SER A 66 53.39 16.27 -40.46
C SER A 66 52.72 16.35 -39.09
N LYS A 67 53.38 17.02 -38.12
CA LYS A 67 52.80 17.26 -36.78
C LYS A 67 51.54 18.12 -36.85
N LYS A 68 51.52 19.15 -37.71
CA LYS A 68 50.36 20.02 -37.90
C LYS A 68 49.16 19.25 -38.46
N ILE A 69 49.40 18.37 -39.43
CA ILE A 69 48.38 17.50 -40.03
C ILE A 69 47.86 16.49 -39.01
N GLU A 70 48.76 15.79 -38.31
CA GLU A 70 48.40 14.82 -37.27
C GLU A 70 47.57 15.46 -36.15
N SER A 71 48.01 16.62 -35.66
CA SER A 71 47.28 17.38 -34.64
C SER A 71 45.90 17.81 -35.14
N LYS A 72 45.79 18.24 -36.41
CA LYS A 72 44.53 18.71 -36.99
C LYS A 72 43.53 17.57 -37.16
N ILE A 73 43.98 16.44 -37.71
CA ILE A 73 43.18 15.22 -37.84
C ILE A 73 42.70 14.76 -36.46
N ALA A 74 43.60 14.68 -35.47
CA ALA A 74 43.25 14.26 -34.11
C ALA A 74 42.24 15.20 -33.45
N SER A 75 42.42 16.53 -33.58
CA SER A 75 41.49 17.51 -33.03
C SER A 75 40.12 17.45 -33.72
N SER A 76 40.09 17.30 -35.04
CA SER A 76 38.84 17.23 -35.81
C SER A 76 38.08 15.94 -35.53
N LYS A 77 38.78 14.79 -35.46
CA LYS A 77 38.17 13.50 -35.06
C LYS A 77 37.54 13.60 -33.67
N LYS A 78 38.25 14.20 -32.70
CA LYS A 78 37.74 14.40 -31.34
C LYS A 78 36.48 15.29 -31.33
N GLN A 79 36.51 16.40 -32.06
CA GLN A 79 35.37 17.31 -32.14
C GLN A 79 34.15 16.65 -32.79
N PHE A 80 34.36 15.94 -33.90
CA PHE A 80 33.29 15.21 -34.60
C PHE A 80 32.60 14.18 -33.70
N ILE A 81 33.38 13.42 -32.92
CA ILE A 81 32.84 12.44 -31.96
C ILE A 81 32.02 13.15 -30.88
N LEU A 82 32.53 14.26 -30.33
CA LEU A 82 31.83 15.04 -29.31
C LEU A 82 30.50 15.59 -29.85
N ASP A 83 30.51 16.18 -31.05
CA ASP A 83 29.31 16.74 -31.69
C ASP A 83 28.28 15.64 -31.98
N THR A 84 28.74 14.44 -32.33
CA THR A 84 27.88 13.27 -32.55
C THR A 84 27.19 12.85 -31.25
N PHE A 85 27.93 12.74 -30.15
CA PHE A 85 27.34 12.40 -28.85
C PHE A 85 26.41 13.49 -28.33
N GLN A 86 26.73 14.77 -28.51
CA GLN A 86 25.86 15.87 -28.13
C GLN A 86 24.56 15.92 -28.95
N LYS A 87 24.62 15.59 -30.25
CA LYS A 87 23.40 15.41 -31.05
C LYS A 87 22.57 14.25 -30.53
N LYS A 88 23.19 13.10 -30.30
CA LYS A 88 22.51 11.93 -29.76
C LYS A 88 21.87 12.21 -28.40
N GLU A 89 22.56 12.90 -27.51
CA GLU A 89 22.02 13.31 -26.20
C GLU A 89 20.80 14.24 -26.35
N LYS A 90 20.81 15.17 -27.32
CA LYS A 90 19.65 16.03 -27.61
C LYS A 90 18.49 15.25 -28.25
N ASP A 91 18.78 14.31 -29.13
CA ASP A 91 17.78 13.49 -29.81
C ASP A 91 17.15 12.46 -28.85
N GLU A 92 17.91 11.98 -27.86
CA GLU A 92 17.48 11.06 -26.80
C GLU A 92 16.97 11.80 -25.54
N PHE A 93 16.83 13.13 -25.60
CA PHE A 93 16.33 13.92 -24.48
C PHE A 93 14.82 13.72 -24.33
N THR A 94 14.44 12.79 -23.45
CA THR A 94 13.05 12.52 -23.09
C THR A 94 12.71 13.15 -21.74
N ASP A 95 11.45 13.55 -21.56
CA ASP A 95 10.97 14.05 -20.27
C ASP A 95 10.85 12.90 -19.25
N ILE A 96 11.82 12.80 -18.35
CA ILE A 96 11.87 11.80 -17.28
C ILE A 96 10.79 12.01 -16.20
N THR A 97 10.05 13.13 -16.24
CA THR A 97 8.94 13.38 -15.32
C THR A 97 7.63 12.71 -15.75
N ILE A 98 7.57 12.18 -16.98
CA ILE A 98 6.40 11.48 -17.48
C ILE A 98 6.38 10.04 -16.94
N ASP A 99 5.37 9.76 -16.11
CA ASP A 99 5.03 8.40 -15.73
C ASP A 99 4.17 7.73 -16.82
N TRP A 100 4.83 6.98 -17.69
CA TRP A 100 4.23 6.24 -18.81
C TRP A 100 3.50 4.95 -18.41
N ASN A 101 3.67 4.49 -17.16
CA ASN A 101 3.00 3.29 -16.66
C ASN A 101 2.54 3.49 -15.21
N ARG A 102 1.40 4.16 -15.06
CA ARG A 102 0.75 4.33 -13.76
C ARG A 102 0.22 2.99 -13.26
N ASN A 103 0.99 2.33 -12.40
CA ASN A 103 0.47 1.27 -11.56
C ASN A 103 -0.33 1.92 -10.43
N GLU A 104 -1.59 2.24 -10.71
CA GLU A 104 -2.58 2.55 -9.68
C GLU A 104 -2.84 1.22 -8.96
N GLY A 105 -2.20 1.01 -7.81
CA GLY A 105 -2.32 -0.24 -7.06
C GLY A 105 -3.78 -0.56 -6.69
N SER A 106 -4.02 -1.74 -6.12
CA SER A 106 -5.34 -2.07 -5.56
C SER A 106 -5.45 -1.59 -4.12
N TYR A 107 -6.54 -0.91 -3.78
CA TYR A 107 -6.87 -0.48 -2.42
C TYR A 107 -7.87 -1.45 -1.79
N LYS A 108 -7.72 -1.71 -0.48
CA LYS A 108 -8.72 -2.45 0.29
C LYS A 108 -9.88 -1.50 0.62
N HIS A 109 -11.10 -2.03 0.67
CA HIS A 109 -12.22 -1.27 1.18
C HIS A 109 -11.96 -0.82 2.61
N ILE A 110 -12.32 0.43 2.95
CA ILE A 110 -12.05 1.02 4.27
C ILE A 110 -12.58 0.17 5.43
N LEU A 111 -13.76 -0.45 5.29
CA LEU A 111 -14.30 -1.37 6.30
C LEU A 111 -13.43 -2.62 6.47
N SER A 112 -12.86 -3.16 5.39
CA SER A 112 -11.93 -4.28 5.48
C SER A 112 -10.64 -3.87 6.19
N SER A 113 -10.11 -2.68 5.88
CA SER A 113 -8.90 -2.16 6.53
C SER A 113 -9.12 -1.95 8.03
N VAL A 114 -10.25 -1.34 8.43
CA VAL A 114 -10.60 -1.16 9.85
C VAL A 114 -10.82 -2.49 10.54
N MET A 115 -11.55 -3.41 9.92
CA MET A 115 -11.79 -4.74 10.50
C MET A 115 -10.47 -5.51 10.69
N ASP A 116 -9.58 -5.51 9.69
CA ASP A 116 -8.26 -6.13 9.79
C ASP A 116 -7.42 -5.50 10.91
N GLU A 117 -7.46 -4.17 11.06
CA GLU A 117 -6.75 -3.47 12.14
C GLU A 117 -7.26 -3.88 13.52
N VAL A 118 -8.59 -3.90 13.72
CA VAL A 118 -9.18 -4.32 15.00
C VAL A 118 -8.84 -5.78 15.29
N VAL A 119 -8.96 -6.68 14.30
CA VAL A 119 -8.55 -8.09 14.44
C VAL A 119 -7.08 -8.20 14.84
N ASN A 120 -6.19 -7.42 14.21
CA ASN A 120 -4.76 -7.44 14.50
C ASN A 120 -4.44 -6.98 15.92
N ILE A 121 -5.13 -5.93 16.42
CA ILE A 121 -4.97 -5.45 17.80
C ILE A 121 -5.26 -6.59 18.79
N PHE A 122 -6.40 -7.27 18.64
CA PHE A 122 -6.76 -8.37 19.56
C PHE A 122 -5.90 -9.63 19.35
N SER A 123 -5.51 -9.92 18.11
CA SER A 123 -4.59 -11.03 17.81
C SER A 123 -3.24 -10.82 18.47
N SER A 124 -2.77 -9.58 18.59
CA SER A 124 -1.50 -9.25 19.24
C SER A 124 -1.46 -9.57 20.74
N ILE A 125 -2.63 -9.63 21.39
CA ILE A 125 -2.79 -10.01 22.80
C ILE A 125 -3.32 -11.44 22.99
N GLY A 126 -3.31 -12.26 21.92
CA GLY A 126 -3.55 -13.70 21.98
C GLY A 126 -4.96 -14.17 21.65
N TYR A 127 -5.82 -13.32 21.08
CA TYR A 127 -7.14 -13.75 20.60
C TYR A 127 -7.03 -14.44 19.25
N GLU A 128 -7.82 -15.49 19.04
CA GLU A 128 -7.93 -16.19 17.77
C GLU A 128 -9.14 -15.71 16.97
N VAL A 129 -9.10 -15.83 15.64
CA VAL A 129 -10.23 -15.43 14.79
C VAL A 129 -11.17 -16.63 14.61
N ALA A 130 -12.45 -16.43 14.95
CA ALA A 130 -13.51 -17.41 14.73
C ALA A 130 -14.52 -16.89 13.70
N TYR A 131 -15.07 -17.82 12.91
CA TYR A 131 -16.09 -17.51 11.90
C TYR A 131 -17.29 -18.42 12.07
N GLY A 132 -18.46 -17.93 11.64
CA GLY A 132 -19.69 -18.71 11.62
C GLY A 132 -20.62 -18.25 10.50
N PRO A 133 -21.71 -19.00 10.27
CA PRO A 133 -22.64 -18.73 9.19
C PRO A 133 -23.39 -17.40 9.40
N GLU A 134 -23.89 -16.83 8.31
CA GLU A 134 -24.74 -15.64 8.34
C GLU A 134 -26.22 -15.97 8.48
N ALA A 135 -26.65 -17.08 7.87
CA ALA A 135 -27.95 -17.69 8.15
C ALA A 135 -27.83 -18.55 9.41
N GLU A 136 -28.61 -18.20 10.42
CA GLU A 136 -28.56 -18.79 11.75
C GLU A 136 -29.90 -19.32 12.22
N THR A 137 -29.86 -20.08 13.32
CA THR A 137 -31.07 -20.51 14.03
C THR A 137 -31.40 -19.56 15.17
N SER A 138 -32.68 -19.49 15.54
CA SER A 138 -33.15 -18.73 16.71
C SER A 138 -32.41 -19.14 17.99
N TRP A 139 -32.05 -20.44 18.10
CA TRP A 139 -31.24 -20.97 19.20
C TRP A 139 -29.92 -20.22 19.38
N HIS A 140 -29.09 -20.16 18.32
CA HIS A 140 -27.75 -19.56 18.43
C HIS A 140 -27.81 -18.03 18.49
N ASN A 141 -28.83 -17.40 17.86
CA ASN A 141 -28.92 -15.95 17.80
C ASN A 141 -29.58 -15.34 19.04
N PHE A 142 -30.42 -16.09 19.76
CA PHE A 142 -31.19 -15.57 20.89
C PHE A 142 -31.28 -16.51 22.10
N ASP A 143 -31.72 -17.77 21.94
CA ASP A 143 -32.04 -18.64 23.10
C ASP A 143 -30.80 -18.93 23.95
N ALA A 144 -29.71 -19.36 23.29
CA ALA A 144 -28.44 -19.62 23.94
C ALA A 144 -27.85 -18.36 24.60
N LEU A 145 -28.21 -17.17 24.09
CA LEU A 145 -27.82 -15.86 24.57
C LEU A 145 -28.84 -15.26 25.55
N ASN A 146 -29.59 -16.11 26.25
CA ASN A 146 -30.50 -15.72 27.33
C ASN A 146 -31.51 -14.63 26.93
N THR A 147 -31.85 -14.54 25.64
CA THR A 147 -32.78 -13.55 25.10
C THR A 147 -34.14 -14.21 24.93
N PRO A 148 -35.16 -13.98 25.75
CA PRO A 148 -36.41 -14.75 25.70
C PRO A 148 -37.31 -14.41 24.49
N ASP A 149 -38.30 -15.26 24.20
CA ASP A 149 -39.25 -15.13 23.07
C ASP A 149 -39.98 -13.79 23.00
N TRP A 150 -40.31 -13.21 24.15
CA TRP A 150 -41.01 -11.93 24.24
C TRP A 150 -40.08 -10.72 24.08
N HIS A 151 -38.77 -10.93 23.93
CA HIS A 151 -37.81 -9.83 23.84
C HIS A 151 -37.98 -9.08 22.51
N PRO A 152 -38.04 -7.73 22.51
CA PRO A 152 -38.30 -6.94 21.30
C PRO A 152 -37.36 -7.25 20.13
N ALA A 153 -36.08 -7.52 20.43
CA ALA A 153 -35.08 -7.88 19.41
C ALA A 153 -35.46 -9.12 18.55
N ARG A 154 -36.38 -9.98 19.02
CA ARG A 154 -36.87 -11.15 18.26
C ARG A 154 -37.99 -10.80 17.29
N TYR A 155 -38.58 -9.62 17.36
CA TYR A 155 -39.70 -9.26 16.50
C TYR A 155 -39.25 -9.13 15.03
N GLU A 156 -40.16 -9.47 14.10
CA GLU A 156 -39.92 -9.33 12.64
C GLU A 156 -39.64 -7.88 12.22
N SER A 157 -40.02 -6.90 13.04
CA SER A 157 -39.68 -5.49 12.84
C SER A 157 -38.18 -5.22 12.90
N ASP A 158 -37.43 -6.06 13.61
CA ASP A 158 -36.01 -5.86 13.92
C ASP A 158 -35.14 -6.97 13.30
N THR A 159 -35.68 -8.18 13.16
CA THR A 159 -34.97 -9.38 12.67
C THR A 159 -35.54 -9.90 11.35
N ILE A 160 -34.65 -10.30 10.45
CA ILE A 160 -34.99 -10.88 9.14
C ILE A 160 -35.07 -12.40 9.24
N TYR A 161 -36.28 -12.95 9.32
CA TYR A 161 -36.52 -14.40 9.32
C TYR A 161 -36.57 -14.99 7.89
N LEU A 162 -36.09 -16.21 7.74
CA LEU A 162 -36.01 -16.94 6.48
C LEU A 162 -37.17 -17.93 6.27
N ASN A 163 -37.92 -18.23 7.33
CA ASN A 163 -39.08 -19.11 7.32
C ASN A 163 -40.22 -18.54 8.18
N SER A 164 -41.45 -19.00 7.92
CA SER A 164 -42.65 -18.57 8.66
C SER A 164 -42.71 -19.08 10.10
N ASP A 165 -41.94 -20.13 10.43
CA ASP A 165 -41.91 -20.72 11.77
C ASP A 165 -40.90 -20.00 12.70
N LEU A 166 -40.23 -18.94 12.22
CA LEU A 166 -39.28 -18.11 12.98
C LEU A 166 -38.07 -18.87 13.56
N GLU A 167 -37.77 -20.06 13.05
CA GLU A 167 -36.64 -20.87 13.53
C GLU A 167 -35.31 -20.48 12.88
N THR A 168 -35.35 -19.93 11.66
CA THR A 168 -34.16 -19.57 10.87
C THR A 168 -34.20 -18.11 10.46
N LEU A 169 -33.06 -17.43 10.54
CA LEU A 169 -32.94 -15.98 10.38
C LEU A 169 -31.57 -15.57 9.85
N LEU A 170 -31.45 -14.35 9.36
CA LEU A 170 -30.14 -13.72 9.16
C LEU A 170 -29.65 -13.16 10.49
N ARG A 171 -28.43 -13.54 10.91
CA ARG A 171 -27.92 -13.21 12.24
C ARG A 171 -27.93 -11.70 12.50
N THR A 172 -28.36 -11.31 13.69
CA THR A 172 -28.42 -9.90 14.11
C THR A 172 -27.14 -9.44 14.81
N GLN A 173 -26.30 -10.40 15.17
CA GLN A 173 -25.06 -10.25 15.94
C GLN A 173 -24.10 -11.41 15.63
N THR A 174 -22.79 -11.20 15.82
CA THR A 174 -21.78 -12.25 15.70
C THR A 174 -21.61 -13.07 16.99
N SER A 175 -22.41 -12.78 18.03
CA SER A 175 -22.56 -13.59 19.25
C SER A 175 -22.90 -15.06 18.95
N THR A 176 -23.55 -15.31 17.81
CA THR A 176 -23.81 -16.65 17.27
C THR A 176 -22.55 -17.48 17.10
N VAL A 177 -21.45 -16.86 16.65
CA VAL A 177 -20.14 -17.49 16.50
C VAL A 177 -19.56 -17.85 17.86
N GLN A 178 -19.78 -17.00 18.87
CA GLN A 178 -19.31 -17.23 20.23
C GLN A 178 -19.96 -18.48 20.83
N ILE A 179 -21.28 -18.63 20.71
CA ILE A 179 -22.02 -19.82 21.16
C ILE A 179 -21.48 -21.07 20.47
N ARG A 180 -21.42 -21.07 19.13
CA ARG A 180 -20.93 -22.22 18.35
C ARG A 180 -19.50 -22.61 18.72
N HIS A 181 -18.65 -21.62 18.96
CA HIS A 181 -17.27 -21.88 19.34
C HIS A 181 -17.21 -22.53 20.72
N MET A 182 -17.99 -22.06 21.70
CA MET A 182 -18.05 -22.67 23.02
C MET A 182 -18.67 -24.08 23.01
N GLU A 183 -19.61 -24.37 22.13
CA GLU A 183 -20.16 -25.74 21.98
C GLU A 183 -19.13 -26.74 21.42
N GLN A 184 -18.10 -26.26 20.72
CA GLN A 184 -17.14 -27.09 20.00
C GLN A 184 -15.76 -27.18 20.66
N ASN A 185 -15.49 -26.33 21.65
CA ASN A 185 -14.18 -26.19 22.29
C ASN A 185 -14.36 -26.15 23.80
N ASP A 186 -13.37 -26.62 24.55
CA ASP A 186 -13.33 -26.44 26.00
C ASP A 186 -12.54 -25.15 26.35
N PRO A 187 -12.80 -24.49 27.50
CA PRO A 187 -12.00 -23.35 27.94
C PRO A 187 -10.52 -23.71 28.18
N PRO A 188 -9.58 -22.75 28.06
CA PRO A 188 -9.81 -21.31 27.87
C PRO A 188 -10.18 -20.93 26.42
N VAL A 189 -11.05 -19.93 26.27
CA VAL A 189 -11.49 -19.39 24.96
C VAL A 189 -11.13 -17.93 24.88
N TYR A 190 -10.37 -17.53 23.85
CA TYR A 190 -10.08 -16.14 23.53
C TYR A 190 -10.26 -15.94 22.04
N ILE A 191 -11.41 -15.40 21.63
CA ILE A 191 -11.75 -15.28 20.21
C ILE A 191 -12.28 -13.90 19.85
N VAL A 192 -12.05 -13.51 18.60
CA VAL A 192 -12.76 -12.43 17.92
C VAL A 192 -13.54 -12.99 16.73
N ALA A 193 -14.77 -12.54 16.57
CA ALA A 193 -15.72 -12.97 15.56
C ALA A 193 -16.12 -11.78 14.67
N PRO A 194 -15.32 -11.46 13.64
CA PRO A 194 -15.68 -10.47 12.63
C PRO A 194 -16.74 -11.05 11.67
N GLY A 195 -17.73 -10.24 11.30
CA GLY A 195 -18.71 -10.67 10.33
C GLY A 195 -19.81 -9.68 10.01
N ARG A 196 -20.50 -9.94 8.89
CA ARG A 196 -21.73 -9.22 8.50
C ARG A 196 -22.89 -9.61 9.40
N VAL A 197 -23.71 -8.65 9.75
CA VAL A 197 -24.94 -8.80 10.52
C VAL A 197 -26.06 -8.04 9.84
N PHE A 198 -27.30 -8.44 10.16
CA PHE A 198 -28.49 -8.01 9.46
C PHE A 198 -29.54 -7.53 10.44
N ARG A 199 -30.16 -6.40 10.13
CA ARG A 199 -31.31 -5.86 10.86
C ARG A 199 -32.34 -5.33 9.88
N SER A 200 -33.60 -5.32 10.27
CA SER A 200 -34.71 -4.76 9.49
C SER A 200 -34.76 -3.22 9.52
N ASP A 201 -33.64 -2.57 9.87
CA ASP A 201 -33.51 -1.12 9.97
C ASP A 201 -33.63 -0.43 8.61
N GLN A 202 -34.27 0.74 8.56
CA GLN A 202 -34.27 1.56 7.35
C GLN A 202 -32.92 2.22 7.14
N LEU A 203 -32.48 2.32 5.88
CA LEU A 203 -31.26 3.01 5.53
C LEU A 203 -31.38 4.51 5.85
N ASP A 204 -30.56 4.99 6.79
CA ASP A 204 -30.45 6.39 7.16
C ASP A 204 -28.97 6.82 7.27
N ALA A 205 -28.69 7.98 7.86
CA ALA A 205 -27.33 8.50 8.01
C ALA A 205 -26.37 7.54 8.73
N THR A 206 -26.88 6.79 9.71
CA THR A 206 -26.09 5.97 10.65
C THR A 206 -26.46 4.49 10.64
N HIS A 207 -27.60 4.11 10.09
CA HIS A 207 -28.12 2.75 10.07
C HIS A 207 -28.21 2.21 8.64
N SER A 208 -27.94 0.92 8.52
CA SER A 208 -28.05 0.16 7.28
C SER A 208 -28.60 -1.22 7.61
N PRO A 209 -29.46 -1.82 6.75
CA PRO A 209 -29.97 -3.17 6.96
C PRO A 209 -28.87 -4.24 7.04
N VAL A 210 -27.72 -3.95 6.44
CA VAL A 210 -26.50 -4.78 6.49
C VAL A 210 -25.37 -3.92 7.01
N PHE A 211 -24.62 -4.44 7.97
CA PHE A 211 -23.42 -3.81 8.52
C PHE A 211 -22.48 -4.87 9.09
N HIS A 212 -21.30 -4.46 9.54
CA HIS A 212 -20.28 -5.37 10.05
C HIS A 212 -20.09 -5.17 11.54
N GLN A 213 -20.15 -6.27 12.28
CA GLN A 213 -19.75 -6.31 13.68
C GLN A 213 -18.47 -7.12 13.84
N LEU A 214 -17.70 -6.73 14.84
CA LEU A 214 -16.63 -7.53 15.38
C LEU A 214 -16.89 -7.64 16.86
N GLU A 215 -17.02 -8.88 17.32
CA GLU A 215 -17.25 -9.18 18.71
C GLU A 215 -16.10 -10.00 19.26
N GLY A 216 -15.80 -9.84 20.54
CA GLY A 216 -14.80 -10.63 21.22
C GLY A 216 -15.39 -11.36 22.42
N LEU A 217 -14.83 -12.54 22.70
CA LEU A 217 -15.16 -13.37 23.84
C LEU A 217 -13.86 -13.82 24.52
N ALA A 218 -13.80 -13.67 25.83
CA ALA A 218 -12.76 -14.26 26.67
C ALA A 218 -13.42 -15.07 27.80
N ILE A 219 -13.12 -16.37 27.87
CA ILE A 219 -13.56 -17.29 28.93
C ILE A 219 -12.33 -17.98 29.53
N ASP A 220 -12.10 -17.79 30.82
CA ASP A 220 -11.06 -18.49 31.58
C ASP A 220 -11.40 -18.46 33.08
N LYS A 221 -10.60 -19.13 33.90
CA LYS A 221 -10.69 -19.07 35.35
C LYS A 221 -10.23 -17.70 35.83
N ASN A 222 -11.02 -17.09 36.72
CA ASN A 222 -10.70 -15.84 37.40
C ASN A 222 -10.74 -14.56 36.55
N LEU A 223 -11.34 -14.57 35.35
CA LEU A 223 -11.61 -13.32 34.63
C LEU A 223 -12.59 -12.44 35.40
N SER A 224 -12.31 -11.14 35.36
CA SER A 224 -13.03 -10.11 36.11
C SER A 224 -13.37 -8.91 35.24
N PHE A 225 -14.24 -8.03 35.75
CA PHE A 225 -14.60 -6.80 35.04
C PHE A 225 -13.42 -5.84 34.86
N THR A 226 -12.41 -5.92 35.74
CA THR A 226 -11.18 -5.14 35.59
C THR A 226 -10.36 -5.59 34.39
N ASP A 227 -10.38 -6.89 34.06
CA ASP A 227 -9.69 -7.43 32.89
C ASP A 227 -10.41 -6.98 31.60
N LEU A 228 -11.75 -7.00 31.59
CA LEU A 228 -12.56 -6.43 30.51
C LEU A 228 -12.21 -4.97 30.27
N LYS A 229 -12.22 -4.16 31.35
CA LYS A 229 -11.91 -2.74 31.26
C LYS A 229 -10.50 -2.49 30.72
N GLY A 230 -9.50 -3.20 31.23
CA GLY A 230 -8.11 -3.07 30.76
C GLY A 230 -7.95 -3.47 29.29
N THR A 231 -8.63 -4.54 28.87
CA THR A 231 -8.62 -5.03 27.49
C THR A 231 -9.20 -4.00 26.52
N LEU A 232 -10.34 -3.40 26.88
CA LEU A 232 -11.00 -2.39 26.05
C LEU A 232 -10.27 -1.04 26.07
N GLU A 233 -9.69 -0.65 27.22
CA GLU A 233 -8.82 0.54 27.28
C GLU A 233 -7.59 0.37 26.37
N TYR A 234 -6.95 -0.81 26.37
CA TYR A 234 -5.87 -1.13 25.46
C TYR A 234 -6.32 -0.99 23.99
N PHE A 235 -7.42 -1.65 23.62
CA PHE A 235 -7.98 -1.55 22.27
C PHE A 235 -8.23 -0.08 21.84
N THR A 236 -8.89 0.71 22.69
CA THR A 236 -9.19 2.11 22.33
C THR A 236 -7.95 2.95 22.13
N LYS A 237 -6.89 2.73 22.90
CA LYS A 237 -5.61 3.46 22.75
C LYS A 237 -4.86 3.04 21.49
N GLU A 238 -4.81 1.75 21.18
CA GLU A 238 -4.18 1.26 19.96
C GLU A 238 -4.91 1.77 18.70
N PHE A 239 -6.25 1.82 18.74
CA PHE A 239 -7.05 2.22 17.58
C PHE A 239 -7.17 3.74 17.41
N PHE A 240 -7.41 4.51 18.48
CA PHE A 240 -7.63 5.97 18.41
C PHE A 240 -6.41 6.80 18.82
N GLY A 241 -5.40 6.19 19.44
CA GLY A 241 -4.19 6.84 19.95
C GLY A 241 -4.16 6.98 21.48
N GLU A 242 -2.96 7.16 22.02
CA GLU A 242 -2.64 7.14 23.46
C GLU A 242 -3.39 8.16 24.33
N ASN A 243 -3.83 9.28 23.74
CA ASN A 243 -4.44 10.38 24.47
C ASN A 243 -5.97 10.26 24.59
N ILE A 244 -6.57 9.17 24.11
CA ILE A 244 -8.02 8.99 24.15
C ILE A 244 -8.50 8.73 25.58
N GLU A 245 -9.55 9.44 26.00
CA GLU A 245 -10.24 9.19 27.27
C GLU A 245 -11.43 8.24 27.01
N THR A 246 -11.57 7.21 27.84
CA THR A 246 -12.69 6.27 27.80
C THR A 246 -13.60 6.44 29.03
N LYS A 247 -14.89 6.13 28.86
CA LYS A 247 -15.89 6.15 29.93
C LYS A 247 -16.80 4.94 29.78
N PHE A 248 -16.98 4.21 30.87
CA PHE A 248 -17.89 3.08 30.95
C PHE A 248 -19.19 3.55 31.61
N ILE A 249 -20.31 3.32 30.95
CA ILE A 249 -21.64 3.58 31.50
C ILE A 249 -22.40 2.27 31.67
N PRO A 250 -23.12 2.04 32.77
CA PRO A 250 -23.95 0.85 32.92
C PRO A 250 -25.00 0.79 31.81
N HIS A 251 -25.17 -0.41 31.24
CA HIS A 251 -26.20 -0.71 30.25
C HIS A 251 -26.80 -2.08 30.57
N PHE A 252 -27.69 -2.60 29.73
CA PHE A 252 -28.28 -3.93 29.87
C PHE A 252 -28.19 -4.70 28.55
N PHE A 253 -27.61 -5.90 28.60
CA PHE A 253 -27.70 -6.90 27.54
C PHE A 253 -28.11 -8.24 28.18
N PRO A 254 -29.07 -9.00 27.60
CA PRO A 254 -29.57 -10.23 28.22
C PRO A 254 -28.51 -11.31 28.49
N PHE A 255 -27.42 -11.29 27.73
CA PHE A 255 -26.32 -12.26 27.77
C PHE A 255 -25.11 -11.79 28.61
N THR A 256 -25.16 -10.62 29.25
CA THR A 256 -24.10 -10.15 30.15
C THR A 256 -24.59 -9.49 31.43
N GLU A 257 -23.94 -9.78 32.56
CA GLU A 257 -24.20 -9.16 33.85
C GLU A 257 -22.93 -9.15 34.75
N PRO A 258 -22.36 -7.99 35.12
CA PRO A 258 -22.79 -6.64 34.76
C PRO A 258 -22.49 -6.27 33.30
N SER A 259 -23.36 -5.44 32.73
CA SER A 259 -23.28 -4.88 31.38
C SER A 259 -22.87 -3.40 31.37
N ALA A 260 -22.14 -2.98 30.33
CA ALA A 260 -21.71 -1.59 30.15
C ALA A 260 -21.54 -1.22 28.66
N GLU A 261 -21.67 0.07 28.36
CA GLU A 261 -21.25 0.66 27.10
C GLU A 261 -19.97 1.47 27.31
N VAL A 262 -19.14 1.52 26.27
CA VAL A 262 -17.91 2.29 26.26
C VAL A 262 -18.05 3.48 25.33
N LEU A 263 -17.77 4.66 25.89
CA LEU A 263 -17.73 5.93 25.19
C LEU A 263 -16.30 6.42 25.13
N VAL A 264 -15.92 7.04 24.02
CA VAL A 264 -14.65 7.76 23.87
C VAL A 264 -14.91 9.26 23.78
N LYS A 265 -14.02 10.05 24.39
CA LYS A 265 -14.09 11.51 24.30
C LYS A 265 -13.39 11.98 23.03
N TRP A 266 -14.13 12.64 22.15
CA TRP A 266 -13.60 13.11 20.88
C TRP A 266 -13.01 14.52 20.99
N ASN A 267 -12.36 14.98 19.92
CA ASN A 267 -11.63 16.24 19.87
C ASN A 267 -12.51 17.49 20.12
N ASP A 268 -13.82 17.39 19.88
CA ASP A 268 -14.81 18.43 20.16
C ASP A 268 -15.31 18.40 21.62
N GLY A 269 -14.82 17.47 22.44
CA GLY A 269 -15.21 17.26 23.82
C GLY A 269 -16.49 16.43 23.99
N SER A 270 -17.10 15.96 22.91
CA SER A 270 -18.27 15.08 22.96
C SER A 270 -17.89 13.65 23.37
N TRP A 271 -18.79 12.97 24.05
CA TRP A 271 -18.66 11.54 24.35
C TRP A 271 -19.44 10.75 23.31
N LEU A 272 -18.75 9.86 22.60
CA LEU A 272 -19.31 9.07 21.52
C LEU A 272 -19.25 7.60 21.90
N GLU A 273 -20.40 6.95 21.89
CA GLU A 273 -20.51 5.50 22.05
C GLU A 273 -19.80 4.80 20.89
N ILE A 274 -18.96 3.81 21.25
CA ILE A 274 -18.23 2.99 20.29
C ILE A 274 -18.56 1.51 20.39
N LEU A 275 -18.87 0.96 21.57
CA LEU A 275 -19.11 -0.47 21.75
C LEU A 275 -19.92 -0.79 23.00
N GLY A 276 -20.57 -1.96 22.99
CA GLY A 276 -21.19 -2.59 24.15
C GLY A 276 -20.31 -3.72 24.70
N CYS A 277 -20.36 -3.98 26.00
CA CYS A 277 -19.59 -5.02 26.66
C CYS A 277 -20.21 -5.49 27.98
N GLY A 278 -19.70 -6.58 28.54
CA GLY A 278 -20.08 -7.03 29.87
C GLY A 278 -19.46 -8.37 30.26
N MET A 279 -19.66 -8.77 31.52
CA MET A 279 -19.32 -10.12 31.97
C MET A 279 -20.37 -11.09 31.45
N VAL A 280 -19.97 -12.22 30.87
CA VAL A 280 -20.90 -13.23 30.32
C VAL A 280 -21.82 -13.73 31.41
N ASP A 281 -23.13 -13.74 31.14
CA ASP A 281 -24.15 -14.19 32.09
C ASP A 281 -23.97 -15.71 32.35
N PRO A 282 -24.07 -16.17 33.61
CA PRO A 282 -23.93 -17.58 33.94
C PRO A 282 -24.87 -18.53 33.18
N ASN A 283 -26.08 -18.08 32.80
CA ASN A 283 -27.02 -18.89 32.02
C ASN A 283 -26.48 -19.18 30.62
N VAL A 284 -25.75 -18.23 30.01
CA VAL A 284 -25.14 -18.41 28.69
C VAL A 284 -24.07 -19.49 28.74
N LEU A 285 -23.25 -19.50 29.80
CA LEU A 285 -22.24 -20.55 30.02
C LEU A 285 -22.89 -21.92 30.26
N GLU A 286 -23.97 -21.95 31.05
CA GLU A 286 -24.71 -23.18 31.33
C GLU A 286 -25.38 -23.76 30.07
N ASN A 287 -25.91 -22.89 29.19
CA ASN A 287 -26.54 -23.29 27.92
C ASN A 287 -25.59 -24.03 26.97
N VAL A 288 -24.28 -23.73 27.03
CA VAL A 288 -23.24 -24.38 26.20
C VAL A 288 -22.45 -25.45 26.97
N GLY A 289 -22.87 -25.81 28.19
CA GLY A 289 -22.27 -26.89 28.97
C GLY A 289 -20.99 -26.53 29.72
N TYR A 290 -20.64 -25.25 29.82
CA TYR A 290 -19.47 -24.81 30.59
C TYR A 290 -19.76 -24.81 32.09
N SER A 291 -18.77 -25.22 32.88
CA SER A 291 -18.90 -25.29 34.34
C SER A 291 -18.91 -23.89 34.98
N LYS A 292 -19.52 -23.76 36.17
CA LYS A 292 -19.60 -22.49 36.94
C LYS A 292 -18.25 -21.98 37.46
N GLU A 293 -17.16 -22.74 37.27
CA GLU A 293 -15.82 -22.31 37.64
C GLU A 293 -15.25 -21.28 36.65
N TYR A 294 -15.75 -21.30 35.42
CA TYR A 294 -15.35 -20.39 34.37
C TYR A 294 -16.09 -19.07 34.48
N LYS A 295 -15.37 -18.01 34.14
CA LYS A 295 -15.91 -16.66 34.00
C LYS A 295 -15.44 -16.10 32.69
N GLY A 296 -16.10 -15.06 32.24
CA GLY A 296 -15.65 -14.40 31.05
C GLY A 296 -16.33 -13.09 30.79
N PHE A 297 -15.85 -12.42 29.77
CA PHE A 297 -16.44 -11.18 29.29
C PHE A 297 -16.55 -11.22 27.78
N ALA A 298 -17.52 -10.49 27.27
CA ALA A 298 -17.73 -10.30 25.86
C ALA A 298 -17.88 -8.80 25.55
N TRP A 299 -17.61 -8.44 24.31
CA TRP A 299 -17.78 -7.08 23.80
C TRP A 299 -18.11 -7.12 22.31
N GLY A 300 -18.75 -6.07 21.82
CA GLY A 300 -19.16 -5.97 20.42
C GLY A 300 -19.09 -4.55 19.91
N VAL A 301 -18.47 -4.38 18.74
CA VAL A 301 -18.29 -3.08 18.09
C VAL A 301 -18.77 -3.13 16.63
N GLY A 302 -19.40 -2.04 16.19
CA GLY A 302 -19.72 -1.83 14.77
C GLY A 302 -18.52 -1.27 14.01
N ILE A 303 -18.11 -1.93 12.93
CA ILE A 303 -16.95 -1.52 12.13
C ILE A 303 -17.23 -0.21 11.38
N GLU A 304 -18.44 -0.02 10.87
CA GLU A 304 -18.86 1.22 10.21
C GLU A 304 -18.77 2.40 11.18
N ARG A 305 -19.19 2.21 12.44
CA ARG A 305 -19.12 3.25 13.47
C ARG A 305 -17.67 3.66 13.73
N LEU A 306 -16.76 2.69 13.87
CA LEU A 306 -15.33 2.98 14.04
C LEU A 306 -14.75 3.72 12.82
N ALA A 307 -15.07 3.27 11.61
CA ALA A 307 -14.61 3.89 10.38
C ALA A 307 -15.13 5.33 10.24
N MET A 308 -16.43 5.55 10.50
CA MET A 308 -17.03 6.88 10.44
C MET A 308 -16.39 7.85 11.42
N LEU A 309 -16.14 7.43 12.65
CA LEU A 309 -15.51 8.27 13.66
C LEU A 309 -14.06 8.62 13.30
N ARG A 310 -13.25 7.61 12.93
CA ARG A 310 -11.82 7.80 12.67
C ARG A 310 -11.56 8.59 11.39
N TYR A 311 -12.29 8.29 10.33
CA TYR A 311 -12.10 8.89 9.00
C TYR A 311 -13.06 10.05 8.70
N LYS A 312 -13.90 10.44 9.67
CA LYS A 312 -14.87 11.55 9.55
C LYS A 312 -15.79 11.37 8.35
N ILE A 313 -16.38 10.17 8.24
CA ILE A 313 -17.31 9.84 7.17
C ILE A 313 -18.72 10.13 7.68
N ASP A 314 -19.41 11.05 6.99
CA ASP A 314 -20.68 11.60 7.47
C ASP A 314 -21.86 10.64 7.33
N HIS A 315 -21.82 9.69 6.38
CA HIS A 315 -22.97 8.84 6.07
C HIS A 315 -22.57 7.41 5.74
N ILE A 316 -23.23 6.45 6.40
CA ILE A 316 -22.95 5.01 6.28
C ILE A 316 -23.15 4.47 4.84
N LYS A 317 -24.06 5.07 4.07
CA LYS A 317 -24.35 4.66 2.69
C LYS A 317 -23.12 4.72 1.77
N ASN A 318 -22.16 5.59 2.08
CA ASN A 318 -20.96 5.76 1.27
C ASN A 318 -20.13 4.47 1.21
N PHE A 319 -20.23 3.60 2.22
CA PHE A 319 -19.60 2.29 2.22
C PHE A 319 -20.26 1.28 1.27
N TYR A 320 -21.52 1.48 0.87
CA TYR A 320 -22.30 0.53 0.09
C TYR A 320 -22.60 1.02 -1.34
N GLU A 321 -22.59 2.33 -1.58
CA GLU A 321 -22.75 2.91 -2.92
C GLU A 321 -21.57 2.53 -3.84
N ASN A 322 -20.41 2.15 -3.29
CA ASN A 322 -19.19 1.80 -4.02
C ASN A 322 -18.74 2.89 -5.02
N ASP A 323 -18.86 4.16 -4.63
CA ASP A 323 -18.37 5.28 -5.44
C ASP A 323 -16.84 5.24 -5.49
N ILE A 324 -16.28 5.09 -6.70
CA ILE A 324 -14.84 5.01 -6.92
C ILE A 324 -14.10 6.20 -6.29
N ARG A 325 -14.67 7.42 -6.35
CA ARG A 325 -14.05 8.64 -5.81
C ARG A 325 -13.98 8.63 -4.28
N PHE A 326 -14.88 7.89 -3.64
CA PHE A 326 -14.84 7.65 -2.20
C PHE A 326 -13.81 6.58 -1.87
N LEU A 327 -13.82 5.46 -2.61
CA LEU A 327 -12.92 4.34 -2.39
C LEU A 327 -11.44 4.71 -2.58
N GLU A 328 -11.11 5.56 -3.56
CA GLU A 328 -9.74 6.02 -3.84
C GLU A 328 -9.13 6.93 -2.75
N GLN A 329 -9.91 7.37 -1.75
CA GLN A 329 -9.41 8.21 -0.65
C GLN A 329 -8.70 7.42 0.46
N PHE A 330 -8.82 6.08 0.44
CA PHE A 330 -8.32 5.16 1.46
C PHE A 330 -7.39 4.12 0.83
#